data_AF-A0A1V9K0Q0-F1
#
_entry.id   AF-A0A1V9K0Q0-F1
#
_cell.length_a   1.000
_cell.length_b   1.000
_cell.length_c   1.000
_cell.angle_alpha   90.00
_cell.angle_beta   90.00
_cell.angle_gamma   90.00
#
_symmetry.space_group_name_H-M   'P 1'
#
loop_
_entity.id
_entity.type
_entity.pdbx_description
1 polymer ?
#
loop_
_entity_poly.entity_id
_entity_poly.type
_entity_poly.pdbx_seq_one_letter_code
_entity_poly.pdbx_strand_id
1 'polypeptide(L)'
;MRCDFKVSARAGCVAPDFTPTFEVDKKYSEARQYVGMVQASMSTHPGWEGRGQPLHRESSEAEARKNRDVVCDSTFKAHASTPAPAQCDEWPFAKSKESGRQFGVKSGVDCQQYYVTSSTINGKVYLSLGWPGSNQGKMPPATAKCARASMPKAQNEGVGGDLGRFTTEQRLLEKDPYWVNAGQPLP
;
A
#
# COMPACT_ATOMS: atom_id res chain seq x y z
N MET A 1 -12.06 10.41 -23.82
CA MET A 1 -12.15 8.93 -23.85
C MET A 1 -10.95 8.39 -24.63
N ARG A 2 -10.18 7.45 -24.05
CA ARG A 2 -9.04 6.79 -24.69
C ARG A 2 -9.41 5.34 -24.98
N CYS A 3 -9.49 4.95 -26.26
CA CYS A 3 -9.80 3.58 -26.69
C CYS A 3 -8.58 2.96 -27.37
N ASP A 4 -7.94 1.98 -26.74
CA ASP A 4 -6.71 1.36 -27.24
C ASP A 4 -6.56 -0.09 -26.76
N PHE A 5 -5.48 -0.77 -27.18
CA PHE A 5 -5.07 -2.11 -26.72
C PHE A 5 -3.76 -2.05 -25.89
N LYS A 6 -3.42 -0.90 -25.29
CA LYS A 6 -2.11 -0.72 -24.62
C LYS A 6 -1.95 -1.55 -23.34
N VAL A 7 -3.06 -1.86 -22.66
CA VAL A 7 -3.03 -2.62 -21.39
C VAL A 7 -3.26 -4.12 -21.60
N SER A 8 -3.93 -4.52 -22.67
CA SER A 8 -4.20 -5.93 -22.98
C SER A 8 -4.40 -6.12 -24.49
N ALA A 9 -4.31 -7.37 -24.96
CA ALA A 9 -4.55 -7.72 -26.36
C ALA A 9 -5.98 -7.40 -26.88
N ARG A 10 -6.90 -6.92 -26.01
CA ARG A 10 -8.26 -6.52 -26.37
C ARG A 10 -8.40 -4.99 -26.32
N ALA A 11 -9.00 -4.42 -27.36
CA ALA A 11 -9.36 -3.00 -27.37
C ALA A 11 -10.36 -2.69 -26.23
N GLY A 12 -10.19 -1.55 -25.57
CA GLY A 12 -11.12 -1.07 -24.54
C GLY A 12 -10.95 0.43 -24.31
N CYS A 13 -11.99 1.07 -23.80
CA CYS A 13 -12.07 2.51 -23.60
C CYS A 13 -11.96 2.88 -22.12
N VAL A 14 -11.20 3.93 -21.80
CA VAL A 14 -11.14 4.56 -20.47
C VAL A 14 -11.56 6.03 -20.57
N ALA A 15 -12.27 6.52 -19.55
CA ALA A 15 -12.58 7.94 -19.42
C ALA A 15 -11.42 8.61 -18.66
N PRO A 16 -10.58 9.44 -19.33
CA PRO A 16 -9.42 10.04 -18.69
C PRO A 16 -9.76 11.07 -17.62
N ASP A 17 -10.99 11.60 -17.63
CA ASP A 17 -11.45 12.62 -16.68
C ASP A 17 -11.92 12.03 -15.33
N PHE A 18 -11.89 10.70 -15.18
CA PHE A 18 -12.27 10.01 -13.96
C PHE A 18 -11.06 9.32 -13.35
N THR A 19 -10.78 9.63 -12.08
CA THR A 19 -9.75 8.93 -11.28
C THR A 19 -10.41 7.75 -10.57
N PRO A 20 -10.12 6.50 -10.96
CA PRO A 20 -10.74 5.34 -10.33
C PRO A 20 -10.19 5.08 -8.93
N THR A 21 -10.99 4.41 -8.11
CA THR A 21 -10.64 4.07 -6.72
C THR A 21 -10.41 2.57 -6.59
N PHE A 22 -9.23 2.20 -6.10
CA PHE A 22 -8.90 0.83 -5.70
C PHE A 22 -9.41 0.56 -4.29
N GLU A 23 -10.35 -0.37 -4.15
CA GLU A 23 -10.86 -0.82 -2.85
C GLU A 23 -9.98 -1.96 -2.30
N VAL A 24 -9.36 -1.76 -1.14
CA VAL A 24 -8.59 -2.82 -0.47
C VAL A 24 -9.56 -3.79 0.20
N ASP A 25 -9.82 -4.96 -0.39
CA ASP A 25 -10.84 -5.90 0.10
C ASP A 25 -10.77 -6.18 1.62
N LYS A 26 -11.92 -6.13 2.30
CA LYS A 26 -12.06 -6.38 3.75
C LYS A 26 -11.53 -7.74 4.21
N LYS A 27 -11.41 -8.72 3.32
CA LYS A 27 -10.79 -10.03 3.64
C LYS A 27 -9.31 -9.90 3.96
N TYR A 28 -8.66 -8.83 3.49
CA TYR A 28 -7.29 -8.45 3.83
C TYR A 28 -7.29 -7.41 4.97
N SER A 29 -7.87 -7.76 6.11
CA SER A 29 -8.17 -6.84 7.21
C SER A 29 -6.96 -6.03 7.69
N GLU A 30 -5.80 -6.64 7.91
CA GLU A 30 -4.65 -5.91 8.46
C GLU A 30 -3.89 -5.10 7.40
N ALA A 31 -3.84 -5.57 6.15
CA ALA A 31 -3.31 -4.76 5.07
C ALA A 31 -4.21 -3.54 4.80
N ARG A 32 -5.54 -3.73 4.83
CA ARG A 32 -6.53 -2.64 4.78
C ARG A 32 -6.32 -1.66 5.94
N GLN A 33 -6.23 -2.14 7.17
CA GLN A 33 -5.99 -1.28 8.33
C GLN A 33 -4.64 -0.55 8.22
N TYR A 34 -3.60 -1.22 7.74
CA TYR A 34 -2.28 -0.64 7.54
C TYR A 34 -2.33 0.54 6.57
N VAL A 35 -2.90 0.35 5.37
CA VAL A 35 -3.08 1.43 4.40
C VAL A 35 -3.87 2.59 5.02
N GLY A 36 -4.98 2.29 5.68
CA GLY A 36 -5.81 3.31 6.30
C GLY A 36 -5.09 4.11 7.38
N MET A 37 -4.35 3.46 8.28
CA MET A 37 -3.59 4.10 9.35
C MET A 37 -2.46 4.97 8.80
N VAL A 38 -1.80 4.53 7.73
CA VAL A 38 -0.72 5.30 7.11
C VAL A 38 -1.27 6.51 6.34
N GLN A 39 -2.36 6.34 5.59
CA GLN A 39 -3.09 7.44 4.96
C GLN A 39 -3.48 8.52 5.98
N ALA A 40 -3.92 8.12 7.18
CA ALA A 40 -4.32 9.06 8.23
C ALA A 40 -3.15 9.70 8.97
N SER A 41 -2.05 8.98 9.17
CA SER A 41 -0.94 9.48 9.99
C SER A 41 0.07 10.34 9.22
N MET A 42 0.20 10.17 7.91
CA MET A 42 1.08 11.02 7.07
C MET A 42 0.40 12.34 6.71
N SER A 43 1.16 13.45 6.76
CA SER A 43 0.64 14.77 6.43
C SER A 43 0.22 14.94 4.97
N THR A 44 0.72 14.09 4.07
CA THR A 44 0.39 14.13 2.63
C THR A 44 -0.85 13.31 2.28
N HIS A 45 -1.38 12.51 3.21
CA HIS A 45 -2.54 11.64 3.02
C HIS A 45 -2.53 10.85 1.68
N PRO A 46 -1.43 10.20 1.31
CA PRO A 46 -1.22 9.72 -0.06
C PRO A 46 -2.29 8.69 -0.46
N GLY A 47 -2.93 8.88 -1.61
CA GLY A 47 -3.98 8.00 -2.12
C GLY A 47 -5.35 8.14 -1.44
N TRP A 48 -5.53 9.04 -0.46
CA TRP A 48 -6.81 9.25 0.21
C TRP A 48 -7.65 10.33 -0.50
N GLU A 49 -8.71 9.90 -1.17
CA GLU A 49 -9.68 10.78 -1.82
C GLU A 49 -10.28 11.81 -0.85
N GLY A 50 -10.25 13.08 -1.26
CA GLY A 50 -10.75 14.23 -0.49
C GLY A 50 -9.88 14.72 0.67
N ARG A 51 -8.73 14.09 0.93
CA ARG A 51 -7.75 14.59 1.93
C ARG A 51 -6.35 14.79 1.36
N GLY A 52 -5.92 13.90 0.48
CA GLY A 52 -4.58 13.95 -0.11
C GLY A 52 -4.61 14.04 -1.63
N GLN A 53 -3.60 13.44 -2.25
CA GLN A 53 -3.44 13.37 -3.70
C GLN A 53 -3.54 11.91 -4.17
N PRO A 54 -4.00 11.67 -5.41
CA PRO A 54 -4.08 10.30 -5.92
C PRO A 54 -2.69 9.70 -6.04
N LEU A 55 -2.62 8.38 -6.00
CA LEU A 55 -1.43 7.67 -6.42
C LEU A 55 -1.38 7.66 -7.94
N HIS A 56 -0.19 7.58 -8.54
CA HIS A 56 -0.02 7.44 -9.98
C HIS A 56 0.68 6.13 -10.29
N ARG A 57 0.22 5.40 -11.31
CA ARG A 57 0.78 4.08 -11.65
C ARG A 57 2.26 4.17 -12.03
N GLU A 58 3.07 3.30 -11.42
CA GLU A 58 4.42 2.93 -11.87
C GLU A 58 4.33 1.61 -12.64
N SER A 59 4.36 1.69 -13.97
CA SER A 59 4.24 0.54 -14.86
C SER A 59 5.56 -0.19 -15.07
N SER A 60 6.70 0.43 -14.77
CA SER A 60 8.02 -0.20 -14.93
C SER A 60 8.25 -1.24 -13.83
N GLU A 61 8.42 -2.51 -14.21
CA GLU A 61 8.86 -3.55 -13.27
C GLU A 61 10.23 -3.27 -12.67
N ALA A 62 11.12 -2.65 -13.46
CA ALA A 62 12.46 -2.29 -12.98
C ALA A 62 12.39 -1.20 -11.90
N GLU A 63 11.57 -0.16 -12.08
CA GLU A 63 11.42 0.87 -11.07
C GLU A 63 10.67 0.36 -9.83
N ALA A 64 9.63 -0.47 -10.01
CA ALA A 64 8.94 -1.09 -8.88
C ALA A 64 9.86 -2.01 -8.05
N ARG A 65 10.82 -2.70 -8.68
CA ARG A 65 11.87 -3.45 -7.96
C ARG A 65 12.76 -2.51 -7.16
N LYS A 66 13.30 -1.46 -7.78
CA LYS A 66 14.12 -0.46 -7.06
C LYS A 66 13.38 0.19 -5.89
N ASN A 67 12.08 0.43 -6.04
CA ASN A 67 11.22 0.95 -4.98
C ASN A 67 11.18 -0.01 -3.78
N ARG A 68 10.87 -1.29 -4.03
CA ARG A 68 10.93 -2.36 -3.02
C ARG A 68 12.32 -2.50 -2.39
N ASP A 69 13.37 -2.46 -3.19
CA ASP A 69 14.75 -2.64 -2.72
C ASP A 69 15.19 -1.54 -1.75
N VAL A 70 14.53 -0.39 -1.74
CA VAL A 70 14.76 0.71 -0.79
C VAL A 70 13.86 0.60 0.44
N VAL A 71 12.55 0.44 0.26
CA VAL A 71 11.60 0.43 1.40
C VAL A 71 11.67 -0.90 2.16
N CYS A 72 11.82 -2.00 1.45
CA CYS A 72 11.98 -3.35 1.96
C CYS A 72 13.45 -3.83 1.84
N ASP A 73 14.39 -2.91 2.03
CA ASP A 73 15.82 -3.19 2.02
C ASP A 73 16.26 -4.20 3.10
N SER A 74 17.56 -4.49 3.14
CA SER A 74 18.15 -5.42 4.11
C SER A 74 17.98 -5.04 5.58
N THR A 75 17.51 -3.81 5.88
CA THR A 75 17.20 -3.39 7.25
C THR A 75 15.83 -3.89 7.71
N PHE A 76 14.96 -4.31 6.79
CA PHE A 76 13.68 -4.90 7.15
C PHE A 76 13.90 -6.20 7.91
N LYS A 77 13.35 -6.25 9.13
CA LYS A 77 13.30 -7.46 9.94
C LYS A 77 11.83 -7.74 10.24
N ALA A 78 11.34 -8.88 9.76
CA ALA A 78 10.00 -9.32 10.09
C ALA A 78 9.86 -9.42 11.62
N HIS A 79 8.75 -8.90 12.14
CA HIS A 79 8.49 -8.95 13.57
C HIS A 79 8.21 -10.40 13.97
N ALA A 80 8.77 -10.86 15.10
CA ALA A 80 8.71 -12.27 15.51
C ALA A 80 7.26 -12.77 15.74
N SER A 81 6.35 -11.86 16.08
CA SER A 81 4.93 -12.16 16.28
C SER A 81 4.09 -12.11 14.99
N THR A 82 4.67 -11.75 13.85
CA THR A 82 3.95 -11.77 12.56
C THR A 82 3.80 -13.21 12.08
N PRO A 83 2.58 -13.66 11.77
CA PRO A 83 2.35 -14.97 11.18
C PRO A 83 3.22 -15.23 9.95
N ALA A 84 3.86 -16.40 9.94
CA ALA A 84 4.69 -16.84 8.83
C ALA A 84 3.83 -17.36 7.66
N PRO A 85 4.28 -17.20 6.41
CA PRO A 85 5.46 -16.42 6.02
C PRO A 85 5.18 -14.92 6.11
N ALA A 86 6.05 -14.19 6.80
CA ALA A 86 5.98 -12.74 6.98
C ALA A 86 6.77 -12.04 5.86
N GLN A 87 6.21 -10.96 5.33
CA GLN A 87 6.76 -10.15 4.25
C GLN A 87 6.82 -8.68 4.65
N CYS A 88 7.59 -7.90 3.91
CA CYS A 88 7.54 -6.45 3.94
C CYS A 88 6.41 -5.98 3.02
N ASP A 89 5.40 -5.35 3.58
CA ASP A 89 4.38 -4.58 2.86
C ASP A 89 4.78 -3.10 2.92
N GLU A 90 4.52 -2.32 1.87
CA GLU A 90 4.99 -0.94 1.74
C GLU A 90 3.89 0.01 1.30
N TRP A 91 3.93 1.23 1.83
CA TRP A 91 3.01 2.30 1.46
C TRP A 91 3.74 3.65 1.31
N PRO A 92 3.48 4.44 0.26
CA PRO A 92 2.72 4.06 -0.93
C PRO A 92 3.36 2.88 -1.69
N PHE A 93 2.54 2.11 -2.40
CA PHE A 93 2.95 0.87 -3.08
C PHE A 93 4.19 1.08 -3.98
N ALA A 94 5.10 0.10 -4.14
CA ALA A 94 6.18 0.20 -5.13
C ALA A 94 5.69 0.40 -6.57
N LYS A 95 4.45 -0.03 -6.85
CA LYS A 95 3.76 0.18 -8.13
C LYS A 95 3.09 1.56 -8.24
N SER A 96 3.50 2.51 -7.41
CA SER A 96 3.11 3.92 -7.48
C SER A 96 4.31 4.84 -7.68
N LYS A 97 4.08 6.02 -8.27
CA LYS A 97 5.08 7.10 -8.39
C LYS A 97 5.36 7.78 -7.05
N GLU A 98 4.51 7.54 -6.08
CA GLU A 98 4.58 8.07 -4.71
C GLU A 98 5.34 7.14 -3.76
N SER A 99 5.87 6.01 -4.24
CA SER A 99 6.69 5.12 -3.43
C SER A 99 7.84 5.89 -2.77
N GLY A 100 8.18 5.53 -1.53
CA GLY A 100 9.17 6.25 -0.71
C GLY A 100 10.48 6.57 -1.45
N ARG A 101 11.02 5.63 -2.23
CA ARG A 101 12.22 5.84 -3.04
C ARG A 101 12.08 7.03 -4.00
N GLN A 102 10.95 7.13 -4.70
CA GLN A 102 10.68 8.21 -5.65
C GLN A 102 10.62 9.59 -4.95
N PHE A 103 10.34 9.61 -3.64
CA PHE A 103 10.41 10.80 -2.80
C PHE A 103 11.73 10.97 -2.02
N GLY A 104 12.78 10.26 -2.43
CA GLY A 104 14.14 10.44 -1.94
C GLY A 104 14.47 9.70 -0.64
N VAL A 105 13.58 8.83 -0.15
CA VAL A 105 13.92 7.88 0.92
C VAL A 105 15.07 6.99 0.45
N LYS A 106 16.05 6.74 1.32
CA LYS A 106 17.25 5.96 1.00
C LYS A 106 17.27 4.58 1.63
N SER A 107 16.50 4.40 2.71
CA SER A 107 16.32 3.12 3.38
C SER A 107 14.95 3.09 4.04
N GLY A 108 14.37 1.91 4.14
CA GLY A 108 13.08 1.73 4.79
C GLY A 108 13.10 2.02 6.28
N VAL A 109 14.27 2.22 6.92
CA VAL A 109 14.35 2.70 8.32
C VAL A 109 13.70 4.07 8.52
N ASP A 110 13.67 4.91 7.48
CA ASP A 110 13.05 6.24 7.51
C ASP A 110 11.52 6.19 7.35
N CYS A 111 10.98 5.02 6.99
CA CYS A 111 9.55 4.80 6.87
C CYS A 111 8.91 4.60 8.25
N GLN A 112 7.61 4.87 8.36
CA GLN A 112 6.84 4.41 9.52
C GLN A 112 6.85 2.86 9.56
N GLN A 113 7.29 2.27 10.68
CA GLN A 113 7.36 0.83 10.93
C GLN A 113 6.09 0.27 11.59
N TYR A 114 5.37 -0.61 10.90
CA TYR A 114 4.24 -1.36 11.46
C TYR A 114 4.54 -2.86 11.49
N TYR A 115 3.72 -3.60 12.22
CA TYR A 115 3.77 -5.06 12.22
C TYR A 115 2.41 -5.64 12.52
N VAL A 116 2.14 -6.84 12.03
CA VAL A 116 0.95 -7.60 12.40
C VAL A 116 1.31 -8.59 13.48
N THR A 117 0.43 -8.78 14.46
CA THR A 117 0.52 -9.89 15.41
C THR A 117 -0.68 -10.80 15.24
N SER A 118 -0.56 -12.04 15.72
CA SER A 118 -1.69 -12.96 15.86
C SER A 118 -1.95 -13.31 17.31
N SER A 119 -3.23 -13.45 17.67
CA SER A 119 -3.69 -14.01 18.94
C SER A 119 -4.75 -15.06 18.67
N THR A 120 -4.72 -16.17 19.42
CA THR A 120 -5.76 -17.20 19.33
C THR A 120 -6.72 -17.04 20.50
N ILE A 121 -7.99 -16.77 20.21
CA ILE A 121 -9.06 -16.63 21.20
C ILE A 121 -10.13 -17.66 20.87
N ASN A 122 -10.46 -18.54 21.80
CA ASN A 122 -11.45 -19.62 21.62
C ASN A 122 -11.22 -20.45 20.34
N GLY A 123 -9.96 -20.79 20.05
CA GLY A 123 -9.57 -21.57 18.86
C GLY A 123 -9.60 -20.81 17.53
N LYS A 124 -9.98 -19.53 17.53
CA LYS A 124 -9.95 -18.68 16.34
C LYS A 124 -8.74 -17.75 16.36
N VAL A 125 -8.04 -17.66 15.24
CA VAL A 125 -6.93 -16.72 15.05
C VAL A 125 -7.49 -15.33 14.73
N TYR A 126 -7.00 -14.35 15.45
CA TYR A 126 -7.24 -12.92 15.25
C TYR A 126 -5.92 -12.26 14.94
N LEU A 127 -5.95 -11.33 13.99
CA LEU A 127 -4.80 -10.55 13.59
C LEU A 127 -4.99 -9.11 14.04
N SER A 128 -3.89 -8.45 14.40
CA SER A 128 -3.91 -7.08 14.90
C SER A 128 -2.72 -6.31 14.34
N LEU A 129 -2.97 -5.11 13.80
CA LEU A 129 -1.92 -4.19 13.41
C LEU A 129 -1.34 -3.46 14.63
N GLY A 130 -0.02 -3.43 14.74
CA GLY A 130 0.74 -2.75 15.79
C GLY A 130 1.69 -1.69 15.25
N TRP A 131 1.95 -0.69 16.09
CA TRP A 131 2.95 0.36 15.91
C TRP A 131 3.85 0.39 17.17
N PRO A 132 5.19 0.33 17.07
CA PRO A 132 6.08 0.26 18.24
C PRO A 132 5.94 1.43 19.22
N GLY A 133 5.60 2.63 18.73
CA GLY A 133 5.43 3.82 19.57
C GLY A 133 4.10 3.90 20.32
N SER A 134 3.14 3.01 20.04
CA SER A 134 1.81 3.02 20.67
C SER A 134 1.88 2.88 22.19
N ASN A 135 2.71 1.95 22.67
CA ASN A 135 2.96 1.73 24.10
C ASN A 135 3.66 2.91 24.80
N GLN A 136 4.17 3.88 24.03
CA GLN A 136 4.84 5.08 24.52
C GLN A 136 3.99 6.34 24.35
N GLY A 137 2.73 6.21 23.92
CA GLY A 137 1.85 7.34 23.59
C GLY A 137 2.34 8.18 22.40
N LYS A 138 3.20 7.61 21.54
CA LYS A 138 3.75 8.31 20.37
C LYS A 138 2.92 8.03 19.13
N MET A 139 2.73 9.07 18.33
CA MET A 139 2.18 8.93 16.98
C MET A 139 3.28 8.55 15.97
N PRO A 140 2.93 7.83 14.89
CA PRO A 140 3.80 7.67 13.75
C PRO A 140 4.25 9.04 13.20
N PRO A 141 5.49 9.20 12.73
CA PRO A 141 5.98 10.47 12.23
C PRO A 141 5.18 10.92 11.00
N ALA A 142 4.47 12.04 11.13
CA ALA A 142 3.62 12.57 10.07
C ALA A 142 4.40 13.06 8.85
N THR A 143 5.68 13.41 9.03
CA THR A 143 6.59 13.84 7.96
C THR A 143 7.21 12.68 7.19
N ALA A 144 6.94 11.43 7.58
CA ALA A 144 7.43 10.27 6.85
C ALA A 144 6.84 10.23 5.43
N LYS A 145 7.68 9.83 4.48
CA LYS A 145 7.31 9.73 3.05
C LYS A 145 6.86 8.33 2.65
N CYS A 146 7.02 7.38 3.55
CA CYS A 146 6.66 5.99 3.37
C CYS A 146 6.39 5.32 4.72
N ALA A 147 5.73 4.18 4.65
CA ALA A 147 5.57 3.23 5.73
C ALA A 147 5.98 1.86 5.19
N ARG A 148 6.33 0.96 6.11
CA ARG A 148 6.44 -0.47 5.83
C ARG A 148 5.87 -1.27 6.99
N ALA A 149 5.28 -2.43 6.70
CA ALA A 149 4.73 -3.32 7.70
C ALA A 149 5.35 -4.72 7.59
N SER A 150 5.61 -5.36 8.73
CA SER A 150 5.73 -6.82 8.76
C SER A 150 4.34 -7.43 8.65
N MET A 151 4.05 -8.01 7.48
CA MET A 151 2.70 -8.41 7.07
C MET A 151 2.67 -9.91 6.71
N PRO A 152 1.62 -10.69 7.09
CA PRO A 152 1.47 -12.05 6.62
C PRO A 152 1.34 -12.09 5.09
N LYS A 153 1.95 -13.09 4.45
CA LYS A 153 1.95 -13.23 2.99
C LYS A 153 0.55 -13.16 2.37
N ALA A 154 -0.44 -13.81 2.99
CA ALA A 154 -1.81 -13.82 2.47
C ALA A 154 -2.46 -12.42 2.44
N GLN A 155 -2.12 -11.56 3.40
CA GLN A 155 -2.55 -10.17 3.45
C GLN A 155 -1.86 -9.36 2.34
N ASN A 156 -0.52 -9.42 2.29
CA ASN A 156 0.30 -8.63 1.37
C ASN A 156 0.09 -9.01 -0.10
N GLU A 157 0.29 -10.28 -0.46
CA GLU A 157 0.15 -10.74 -1.85
C GLU A 157 -1.30 -10.69 -2.33
N GLY A 158 -2.25 -10.83 -1.42
CA GLY A 158 -3.66 -10.65 -1.69
C GLY A 158 -3.98 -9.25 -2.20
N VAL A 159 -3.59 -8.22 -1.45
CA VAL A 159 -3.77 -6.82 -1.86
C VAL A 159 -2.99 -6.52 -3.15
N GLY A 160 -1.75 -7.00 -3.26
CA GLY A 160 -0.94 -6.82 -4.48
C GLY A 160 -1.57 -7.46 -5.73
N GLY A 161 -2.16 -8.65 -5.59
CA GLY A 161 -2.89 -9.33 -6.66
C GLY A 161 -4.16 -8.59 -7.07
N ASP A 162 -4.92 -8.09 -6.10
CA ASP A 162 -6.14 -7.31 -6.33
C ASP A 162 -5.80 -5.97 -7.02
N LEU A 163 -4.71 -5.30 -6.60
CA LEU A 163 -4.20 -4.09 -7.25
C LEU A 163 -3.79 -4.37 -8.71
N GLY A 164 -3.10 -5.49 -8.97
CA GLY A 164 -2.74 -5.90 -10.33
C GLY A 164 -3.96 -6.06 -11.25
N ARG A 165 -5.02 -6.70 -10.75
CA ARG A 165 -6.30 -6.84 -11.49
C ARG A 165 -6.98 -5.50 -11.70
N PHE A 166 -7.11 -4.68 -10.65
CA PHE A 166 -7.66 -3.33 -10.73
C PHE A 166 -6.96 -2.49 -11.82
N THR A 167 -5.63 -2.50 -11.86
CA THR A 167 -4.88 -1.71 -12.86
C THR A 167 -5.13 -2.18 -14.30
N THR A 168 -5.48 -3.45 -14.48
CA THR A 168 -5.84 -4.04 -15.79
C THR A 168 -7.27 -3.70 -16.15
N GLU A 169 -8.20 -3.86 -15.22
CA GLU A 169 -9.64 -3.57 -15.38
C GLU A 169 -9.89 -2.10 -15.69
N GLN A 170 -9.24 -1.20 -14.94
CA GLN A 170 -9.31 0.25 -15.17
C GLN A 170 -8.40 0.72 -16.30
N ARG A 171 -7.63 -0.19 -16.91
CA ARG A 171 -6.70 0.10 -18.01
C ARG A 171 -5.73 1.25 -17.70
N LEU A 172 -5.23 1.31 -16.46
CA LEU A 172 -4.29 2.35 -16.05
C LEU A 172 -2.99 2.23 -16.84
N LEU A 173 -2.49 3.31 -17.41
CA LEU A 173 -1.14 3.42 -17.97
C LEU A 173 -0.19 4.04 -16.97
N GLU A 174 1.08 4.05 -17.33
CA GLU A 174 2.11 4.84 -16.68
C GLU A 174 1.61 6.25 -16.33
N LYS A 175 1.75 6.63 -15.05
CA LYS A 175 1.28 7.90 -14.48
C LYS A 175 -0.24 8.12 -14.46
N ASP A 176 -1.08 7.16 -14.85
CA ASP A 176 -2.53 7.33 -14.66
C ASP A 176 -2.84 7.37 -13.15
N PRO A 177 -3.68 8.31 -12.70
CA PRO A 177 -4.01 8.48 -11.28
C PRO A 177 -5.01 7.42 -10.80
N TYR A 178 -4.96 7.09 -9.52
CA TYR A 178 -5.97 6.28 -8.83
C TYR A 178 -6.00 6.60 -7.33
N TRP A 179 -7.18 6.53 -6.73
CA TRP A 179 -7.37 6.58 -5.29
C TRP A 179 -7.27 5.20 -4.67
N VAL A 180 -7.09 5.13 -3.36
CA VAL A 180 -7.14 3.87 -2.60
C VAL A 180 -8.07 4.04 -1.41
N ASN A 181 -9.10 3.22 -1.38
CA ASN A 181 -10.03 3.15 -0.27
C ASN A 181 -9.69 1.95 0.64
N ALA A 182 -9.25 2.27 1.85
CA ALA A 182 -8.95 1.32 2.90
C ALA A 182 -10.06 1.22 3.98
N GLY A 183 -11.28 1.63 3.64
CA GLY A 183 -12.41 1.69 4.58
C GLY A 183 -12.49 2.95 5.40
N GLN A 184 -11.77 3.98 4.99
CA GLN A 184 -12.03 5.31 5.46
C GLN A 184 -13.36 5.80 4.88
N PRO A 185 -14.15 6.61 5.61
CA PRO A 185 -15.31 7.26 5.03
C PRO A 185 -14.89 8.07 3.80
N LEU A 186 -15.62 7.90 2.69
CA LEU A 186 -15.52 8.85 1.59
C LEU A 186 -16.03 10.22 2.09
N PRO A 187 -15.46 11.34 1.61
CA PRO A 187 -15.90 12.69 1.96
C PRO A 187 -17.39 12.92 1.70
#